data_AF-A0A381WDI6-F1
#
_entry.id   AF-A0A381WDI6-F1
#
_cell.length_a   1.000
_cell.length_b   1.000
_cell.length_c   1.000
_cell.angle_alpha   90.00
_cell.angle_beta   90.00
_cell.angle_gamma   90.00
#
_symmetry.space_group_name_H-M   'P 1'
#
loop_
_entity.id
_entity.type
_entity.pdbx_description
1 polymer ?
#
loop_
_entity_poly.entity_id
_entity_poly.type
_entity_poly.pdbx_seq_one_letter_code
_entity_poly.pdbx_strand_id
1 'polypeptide(L)'
;MHTLLDLERYPLDQLESPLGLALVERCRQTLARQGMFDLPGLLRPEAIRLSLAHARPLLASASFTHSRTHNVYFEDSVPGLATDHPALGKLQTTNHTLCADQIQGSVLCQVYAWPPLTEFLAQVMDKPALYPMADPLASVNVMEYRDGESALDWHFDRSEFTITLLLQAAESGGAFQYRAEVRGPHDPNYDVVAQVLAGQD
;
A
#
# COMPACT_ATOMS: atom_id res chain seq x y z
N MET A 1 8.71 -0.67 20.78
CA MET A 1 7.69 -0.25 19.81
C MET A 1 7.02 1.08 20.17
N HIS A 2 6.67 1.35 21.44
CA HIS A 2 6.11 2.63 21.92
C HIS A 2 6.90 3.89 21.53
N THR A 3 8.22 3.78 21.31
CA THR A 3 9.08 4.87 20.82
C THR A 3 8.98 5.10 19.30
N LEU A 4 8.50 4.11 18.55
CA LEU A 4 8.41 4.11 17.09
C LEU A 4 6.97 4.35 16.61
N LEU A 5 5.99 3.82 17.34
CA LEU A 5 4.56 3.93 17.03
C LEU A 5 3.82 4.76 18.09
N ASP A 6 2.82 5.52 17.67
CA ASP A 6 1.89 6.23 18.56
C ASP A 6 0.82 5.27 19.11
N LEU A 7 1.24 4.44 20.07
CA LEU A 7 0.37 3.44 20.70
C LEU A 7 -0.56 4.04 21.77
N GLU A 8 -0.38 5.31 22.13
CA GLU A 8 -1.33 6.04 22.97
C GLU A 8 -2.58 6.38 22.17
N ARG A 9 -2.40 6.85 20.92
CA ARG A 9 -3.52 7.11 20.01
C ARG A 9 -4.07 5.85 19.36
N TYR A 10 -3.21 4.87 19.07
CA TYR A 10 -3.56 3.63 18.40
C TYR A 10 -3.08 2.42 19.20
N PRO A 11 -3.83 1.92 20.19
CA PRO A 11 -3.39 0.85 21.09
C PRO A 11 -3.42 -0.53 20.41
N LEU A 12 -2.57 -0.72 19.40
CA LEU A 12 -2.46 -1.95 18.60
C LEU A 12 -2.05 -3.16 19.46
N ASP A 13 -1.39 -2.94 20.59
CA ASP A 13 -0.95 -3.96 21.55
C ASP A 13 -1.95 -4.23 22.69
N GLN A 14 -3.12 -3.60 22.66
CA GLN A 14 -4.16 -3.75 23.68
C GLN A 14 -5.54 -3.89 23.03
N LEU A 15 -5.66 -4.82 22.07
CA LEU A 15 -6.89 -4.99 21.27
C LEU A 15 -8.12 -5.40 22.11
N GLU A 16 -7.91 -6.06 23.24
CA GLU A 16 -8.97 -6.43 24.19
C GLU A 16 -9.42 -5.27 25.10
N SER A 17 -8.71 -4.15 25.08
CA SER A 17 -9.10 -2.96 25.85
C SER A 17 -10.29 -2.24 25.19
N PRO A 18 -11.08 -1.45 25.94
CA PRO A 18 -12.15 -0.65 25.34
C PRO A 18 -11.67 0.27 24.20
N LEU A 19 -10.45 0.81 24.30
CA LEU A 19 -9.86 1.66 23.26
C LEU A 19 -9.42 0.85 22.03
N GLY A 20 -8.85 -0.35 22.25
CA GLY A 20 -8.48 -1.28 21.19
C GLY A 20 -9.69 -1.77 20.38
N LEU A 21 -10.74 -2.22 21.08
CA LEU A 21 -12.00 -2.63 20.45
C LEU A 21 -12.63 -1.50 19.64
N ALA A 22 -12.67 -0.28 20.20
CA ALA A 22 -13.19 0.90 19.49
C ALA A 22 -12.35 1.28 18.25
N LEU A 23 -11.02 1.10 18.32
CA LEU A 23 -10.13 1.30 17.18
C LEU A 23 -10.43 0.30 16.06
N VAL A 24 -10.53 -0.99 16.39
CA VAL A 24 -10.85 -2.06 15.42
C VAL A 24 -12.18 -1.78 14.74
N GLU A 25 -13.23 -1.49 15.52
CA GLU A 25 -14.57 -1.24 14.98
C GLU A 25 -14.58 -0.01 14.06
N ARG A 26 -13.91 1.08 14.45
CA ARG A 26 -13.78 2.27 13.60
C ARG A 26 -13.10 1.94 12.27
N CYS A 27 -12.02 1.17 12.31
CA CYS A 27 -11.29 0.76 11.11
C CYS A 27 -12.13 -0.17 10.22
N ARG A 28 -12.87 -1.13 10.80
CA ARG A 28 -13.82 -2.00 10.07
C ARG A 28 -14.90 -1.20 9.35
N GLN A 29 -15.54 -0.27 10.05
CA GLN A 29 -16.59 0.59 9.47
C GLN A 29 -16.04 1.49 8.36
N THR A 30 -14.83 2.03 8.54
CA THR A 30 -14.20 2.90 7.53
C THR A 30 -13.81 2.08 6.31
N LEU A 31 -13.20 0.92 6.51
CA LEU A 31 -12.84 -0.02 5.44
C LEU A 31 -14.08 -0.46 4.64
N ALA A 32 -15.17 -0.83 5.31
CA ALA A 32 -16.41 -1.24 4.66
C ALA A 32 -17.06 -0.11 3.84
N ARG A 33 -16.93 1.15 4.29
CA ARG A 33 -17.54 2.31 3.62
C ARG A 33 -16.67 2.87 2.48
N GLN A 34 -15.34 2.84 2.64
CA GLN A 34 -14.41 3.58 1.79
C GLN A 34 -13.45 2.66 1.02
N GLY A 35 -13.38 1.36 1.33
CA GLY A 35 -12.40 0.44 0.76
C GLY A 35 -10.99 0.58 1.34
N MET A 36 -10.75 1.54 2.24
CA MET A 36 -9.51 1.69 3.00
C MET A 36 -9.72 2.45 4.30
N PHE A 37 -8.70 2.45 5.17
CA PHE A 37 -8.60 3.33 6.32
C PHE A 37 -7.15 3.77 6.51
N ASP A 38 -6.95 4.94 7.11
CA ASP A 38 -5.66 5.48 7.46
C ASP A 38 -5.47 5.60 8.98
N LEU A 39 -4.22 5.53 9.43
CA LEU A 39 -3.81 5.75 10.82
C LEU A 39 -2.79 6.90 10.86
N PRO A 40 -3.24 8.14 10.66
CA PRO A 40 -2.35 9.28 10.51
C PRO A 40 -1.57 9.51 11.79
N GLY A 41 -0.25 9.64 11.66
CA GLY A 41 0.67 9.78 12.78
C GLY A 41 0.97 8.49 13.55
N LEU A 42 0.52 7.32 13.06
CA LEU A 42 0.87 6.04 13.69
C LEU A 42 2.39 5.87 13.78
N LEU A 43 3.12 6.09 12.69
CA LEU A 43 4.58 6.09 12.70
C LEU A 43 5.06 7.44 13.26
N ARG A 44 5.78 7.41 14.39
CA ARG A 44 6.27 8.63 15.04
C ARG A 44 7.33 9.32 14.16
N PRO A 45 7.52 10.65 14.27
CA PRO A 45 8.51 11.38 13.47
C PRO A 45 9.93 10.80 13.55
N GLU A 46 10.33 10.30 14.72
CA GLU A 46 11.63 9.67 14.90
C GLU A 46 11.77 8.35 14.13
N ALA A 47 10.71 7.54 14.08
CA ALA A 47 10.69 6.32 13.29
C ALA A 47 10.79 6.62 11.79
N ILE A 48 10.11 7.67 11.30
CA ILE A 48 10.25 8.15 9.92
C ILE A 48 11.70 8.59 9.66
N ARG A 49 12.28 9.41 10.55
CA ARG A 49 13.66 9.90 10.42
C ARG A 49 14.67 8.75 10.33
N LEU A 50 14.56 7.76 11.21
CA LEU A 50 15.43 6.58 11.22
C LEU A 50 15.23 5.73 9.96
N SER A 51 13.98 5.56 9.50
CA SER A 51 13.67 4.82 8.27
C SER A 51 14.29 5.48 7.05
N LEU A 52 14.16 6.79 6.91
CA LEU A 52 14.75 7.55 5.80
C LEU A 52 16.28 7.57 5.86
N ALA A 53 16.88 7.71 7.05
CA ALA A 53 18.32 7.67 7.22
C ALA A 53 18.92 6.32 6.78
N HIS A 54 18.18 5.23 6.97
CA HIS A 54 18.58 3.90 6.52
C HIS A 54 18.32 3.70 5.01
N ALA A 55 17.12 4.06 4.52
CA ALA A 55 16.69 3.74 3.16
C ALA A 55 17.31 4.64 2.08
N ARG A 56 17.52 5.94 2.33
CA ARG A 56 17.97 6.89 1.30
C ARG A 56 19.33 6.53 0.66
N PRO A 57 20.38 6.17 1.42
CA PRO A 57 21.65 5.77 0.81
C PRO A 57 21.52 4.52 -0.07
N LEU A 58 20.65 3.59 0.32
CA LEU A 58 20.36 2.37 -0.43
C LEU A 58 19.53 2.66 -1.68
N LEU A 59 18.53 3.54 -1.60
CA LEU A 59 17.76 4.00 -2.76
C LEU A 59 18.67 4.65 -3.81
N ALA A 60 19.69 5.40 -3.37
CA ALA A 60 20.64 6.03 -4.28
C ALA A 60 21.63 5.05 -4.95
N SER A 61 21.94 3.92 -4.31
CA SER A 61 23.06 3.06 -4.71
C SER A 61 22.69 1.64 -5.13
N ALA A 62 21.53 1.14 -4.71
CA ALA A 62 21.18 -0.27 -4.78
C ALA A 62 19.71 -0.54 -5.14
N SER A 63 18.86 0.49 -5.30
CA SER A 63 17.47 0.27 -5.73
C SER A 63 17.40 -0.29 -7.13
N PHE A 64 16.45 -1.18 -7.36
CA PHE A 64 16.07 -1.58 -8.70
C PHE A 64 15.13 -0.55 -9.33
N THR A 65 15.45 -0.06 -10.52
CA THR A 65 14.55 0.79 -11.30
C THR A 65 13.55 -0.08 -12.05
N HIS A 66 12.30 -0.05 -11.61
CA HIS A 66 11.20 -0.72 -12.29
C HIS A 66 10.50 0.25 -13.22
N SER A 67 10.61 0.04 -14.54
CA SER A 67 9.94 0.87 -15.55
C SER A 67 9.22 -0.03 -16.55
N ARG A 68 7.91 0.16 -16.71
CA ARG A 68 7.08 -0.65 -17.60
C ARG A 68 5.85 0.08 -18.12
N THR A 69 5.45 -0.28 -19.34
CA THR A 69 4.15 0.06 -19.91
C THR A 69 3.17 -1.09 -19.69
N HIS A 70 1.98 -0.82 -19.16
CA HIS A 70 0.99 -1.84 -18.84
C HIS A 70 -0.44 -1.30 -18.96
N ASN A 71 -1.45 -2.19 -18.97
CA ASN A 71 -2.83 -1.78 -18.65
C ASN A 71 -3.10 -2.02 -17.17
N VAL A 72 -4.27 -1.62 -16.68
CA VAL A 72 -4.65 -1.75 -15.26
C VAL A 72 -4.70 -3.19 -14.74
N TYR A 73 -4.74 -4.19 -15.62
CA TYR A 73 -4.82 -5.61 -15.29
C TYR A 73 -3.46 -6.32 -15.29
N PHE A 74 -2.43 -5.70 -15.88
CA PHE A 74 -1.14 -6.35 -16.17
C PHE A 74 -1.27 -7.62 -17.03
N GLU A 75 -2.22 -7.64 -17.97
CA GLU A 75 -2.47 -8.77 -18.87
C GLU A 75 -2.47 -8.33 -20.33
N ASP A 76 -1.98 -9.18 -21.23
CA ASP A 76 -1.97 -8.88 -22.67
C ASP A 76 -3.38 -8.96 -23.29
N SER A 77 -4.24 -9.81 -22.72
CA SER A 77 -5.62 -10.00 -23.15
C SER A 77 -6.51 -10.29 -21.95
N VAL A 78 -7.67 -9.64 -21.89
CA VAL A 78 -8.66 -9.83 -20.81
C VAL A 78 -9.93 -10.45 -21.42
N PRO A 79 -10.44 -11.57 -20.87
CA PRO A 79 -11.67 -12.18 -21.37
C PRO A 79 -12.84 -11.19 -21.40
N GLY A 80 -13.52 -11.14 -22.55
CA GLY A 80 -14.66 -10.24 -22.76
C GLY A 80 -14.31 -8.84 -23.26
N LEU A 81 -13.02 -8.51 -23.39
CA LEU A 81 -12.58 -7.23 -23.96
C LEU A 81 -11.99 -7.39 -25.36
N ALA A 82 -12.38 -6.48 -26.25
CA ALA A 82 -11.67 -6.27 -27.51
C ALA A 82 -10.27 -5.68 -27.24
N THR A 83 -9.31 -5.94 -28.12
CA THR A 83 -7.90 -5.52 -27.95
C THR A 83 -7.72 -4.01 -27.90
N ASP A 84 -8.66 -3.24 -28.44
CA ASP A 84 -8.69 -1.77 -28.49
C ASP A 84 -9.63 -1.16 -27.44
N HIS A 85 -10.17 -1.97 -26.52
CA HIS A 85 -11.08 -1.48 -25.49
C HIS A 85 -10.39 -0.44 -24.57
N PRO A 86 -11.03 0.70 -24.23
CA PRO A 86 -10.39 1.74 -23.42
C PRO A 86 -9.89 1.30 -22.04
N ALA A 87 -10.54 0.32 -21.41
CA ALA A 87 -10.06 -0.31 -20.16
C ALA A 87 -8.71 -1.02 -20.29
N LEU A 88 -8.25 -1.31 -21.52
CA LEU A 88 -6.91 -1.84 -21.82
C LEU A 88 -5.90 -0.74 -22.19
N GLY A 89 -6.27 0.53 -22.00
CA GLY A 89 -5.40 1.69 -22.18
C GLY A 89 -4.05 1.50 -21.50
N LYS A 90 -2.98 1.86 -22.21
CA LYS A 90 -1.62 1.69 -21.72
C LYS A 90 -1.19 2.89 -20.88
N LEU A 91 -0.61 2.57 -19.74
CA LEU A 91 -0.10 3.45 -18.71
C LEU A 91 1.38 3.19 -18.51
N GLN A 92 2.11 4.19 -18.02
CA GLN A 92 3.54 4.06 -17.75
C GLN A 92 3.77 4.13 -16.25
N THR A 93 4.43 3.12 -15.69
CA THR A 93 4.89 3.14 -14.29
C THR A 93 6.41 3.16 -14.27
N THR A 94 6.98 4.06 -13.46
CA THR A 94 8.40 4.08 -13.12
C THR A 94 8.55 4.28 -11.61
N ASN A 95 9.30 3.40 -10.94
CA ASN A 95 9.63 3.52 -9.54
C ASN A 95 11.01 2.92 -9.23
N HIS A 96 11.56 3.29 -8.09
CA HIS A 96 12.83 2.76 -7.59
C HIS A 96 12.54 2.00 -6.30
N THR A 97 12.80 0.69 -6.32
CA THR A 97 12.37 -0.21 -5.25
C THR A 97 13.56 -0.82 -4.52
N LEU A 98 13.49 -0.84 -3.19
CA LEU A 98 14.28 -1.70 -2.32
C LEU A 98 13.43 -2.86 -1.80
N CYS A 99 14.03 -4.04 -1.72
CA CYS A 99 13.46 -5.24 -1.13
C CYS A 99 13.89 -5.42 0.34
N ALA A 100 13.18 -6.29 1.07
CA ALA A 100 13.37 -6.46 2.51
C ALA A 100 14.77 -6.97 2.91
N ASP A 101 15.42 -7.75 2.05
CA ASP A 101 16.81 -8.20 2.20
C ASP A 101 17.82 -7.05 2.17
N GLN A 102 17.50 -5.95 1.47
CA GLN A 102 18.37 -4.79 1.36
C GLN A 102 18.25 -3.85 2.57
N ILE A 103 17.15 -3.92 3.32
CA ILE A 103 16.84 -3.01 4.45
C ILE A 103 16.73 -3.75 5.79
N GLN A 104 17.47 -4.84 5.95
CA GLN A 104 17.46 -5.66 7.17
C GLN A 104 17.82 -4.82 8.41
N GLY A 105 17.13 -5.10 9.52
CA GLY A 105 17.30 -4.38 10.79
C GLY A 105 16.71 -2.95 10.79
N SER A 106 16.17 -2.47 9.68
CA SER A 106 15.49 -1.17 9.62
C SER A 106 14.25 -1.11 10.53
N VAL A 107 13.84 0.11 10.88
CA VAL A 107 12.60 0.37 11.62
C VAL A 107 11.38 -0.22 10.88
N LEU A 108 11.38 -0.19 9.54
CA LEU A 108 10.29 -0.71 8.72
C LEU A 108 10.13 -2.22 8.90
N CYS A 109 11.24 -2.97 8.85
CA CYS A 109 11.23 -4.41 9.10
C CYS A 109 10.84 -4.73 10.55
N GLN A 110 11.24 -3.91 11.52
CA GLN A 110 10.83 -4.08 12.92
C GLN A 110 9.33 -3.86 13.13
N VAL A 111 8.75 -2.85 12.50
CA VAL A 111 7.30 -2.57 12.56
C VAL A 111 6.51 -3.68 11.86
N TYR A 112 6.95 -4.11 10.67
CA TYR A 112 6.31 -5.20 9.93
C TYR A 112 6.28 -6.51 10.72
N ALA A 113 7.40 -6.86 11.35
CA ALA A 113 7.53 -8.11 12.12
C ALA A 113 6.88 -8.03 13.52
N TRP A 114 6.27 -6.91 13.90
CA TRP A 114 5.70 -6.73 15.23
C TRP A 114 4.31 -7.39 15.32
N PRO A 115 4.14 -8.48 16.09
CA PRO A 115 2.92 -9.29 16.06
C PRO A 115 1.60 -8.52 16.30
N PRO A 116 1.56 -7.54 17.22
CA PRO A 116 0.34 -6.74 17.42
C PRO A 116 -0.17 -6.00 16.17
N LEU A 117 0.72 -5.61 15.24
CA LEU A 117 0.28 -5.04 13.96
C LEU A 117 -0.48 -6.09 13.13
N THR A 118 0.06 -7.30 13.02
CA THR A 118 -0.56 -8.42 12.29
C THR A 118 -1.89 -8.83 12.93
N GLU A 119 -1.95 -8.91 14.25
CA GLU A 119 -3.17 -9.24 15.02
C GLU A 119 -4.25 -8.17 14.82
N PHE A 120 -3.87 -6.89 14.91
CA PHE A 120 -4.77 -5.77 14.65
C PHE A 120 -5.38 -5.85 13.24
N LEU A 121 -4.53 -6.05 12.23
CA LEU A 121 -4.98 -6.15 10.85
C LEU A 121 -5.89 -7.36 10.63
N ALA A 122 -5.60 -8.50 11.27
CA ALA A 122 -6.46 -9.69 11.19
C ALA A 122 -7.87 -9.39 11.73
N GLN A 123 -7.97 -8.71 12.88
CA GLN A 123 -9.26 -8.31 13.46
C GLN A 123 -10.02 -7.30 12.57
N VAL A 124 -9.32 -6.31 12.01
CA VAL A 124 -9.93 -5.32 11.11
C VAL A 124 -10.40 -5.94 9.80
N MET A 125 -9.67 -6.91 9.27
CA MET A 125 -10.00 -7.59 8.02
C MET A 125 -10.97 -8.76 8.18
N ASP A 126 -11.44 -9.03 9.40
CA ASP A 126 -12.29 -10.17 9.72
C ASP A 126 -11.67 -11.53 9.32
N LYS A 127 -10.35 -11.66 9.55
CA LYS A 127 -9.58 -12.87 9.27
C LYS A 127 -9.26 -13.61 10.57
N PRO A 128 -9.30 -14.95 10.58
CA PRO A 128 -8.93 -15.73 11.78
C PRO A 128 -7.47 -15.51 12.17
N ALA A 129 -6.59 -15.30 11.19
CA ALA A 129 -5.18 -14.95 11.38
C ALA A 129 -4.61 -14.32 10.11
N LEU A 130 -3.54 -13.53 10.28
CA LEU A 130 -2.63 -13.12 9.24
C LEU A 130 -1.22 -13.58 9.61
N TYR A 131 -0.35 -13.76 8.62
CA TYR A 131 1.01 -14.22 8.81
C TYR A 131 1.98 -13.32 8.04
N PRO A 132 3.18 -13.06 8.58
CA PRO A 132 4.24 -12.42 7.80
C PRO A 132 4.53 -13.18 6.52
N MET A 133 4.84 -12.44 5.45
CA MET A 133 5.18 -12.99 4.15
C MET A 133 6.49 -13.77 4.26
N ALA A 134 6.47 -15.02 3.78
CA ALA A 134 7.63 -15.91 3.82
C ALA A 134 8.72 -15.53 2.79
N ASP A 135 8.35 -14.76 1.76
CA ASP A 135 9.30 -14.26 0.77
C ASP A 135 10.24 -13.21 1.41
N PRO A 136 11.56 -13.46 1.44
CA PRO A 136 12.53 -12.57 2.07
C PRO A 136 12.75 -11.25 1.30
N LEU A 137 12.24 -11.12 0.07
CA LEU A 137 12.34 -9.92 -0.75
C LEU A 137 11.07 -9.08 -0.68
N ALA A 138 9.90 -9.73 -0.74
CA ALA A 138 8.61 -9.06 -0.93
C ALA A 138 7.88 -8.65 0.36
N SER A 139 8.38 -9.05 1.54
CA SER A 139 7.71 -8.78 2.82
C SER A 139 7.60 -7.28 3.16
N VAL A 140 8.64 -6.51 2.86
CA VAL A 140 8.68 -5.05 3.02
C VAL A 140 9.40 -4.44 1.83
N ASN A 141 8.72 -3.57 1.09
CA ASN A 141 9.32 -2.83 -0.03
C ASN A 141 9.31 -1.34 0.26
N VAL A 142 10.41 -0.66 -0.08
CA VAL A 142 10.48 0.81 -0.06
C VAL A 142 10.52 1.29 -1.49
N MET A 143 9.53 2.09 -1.87
CA MET A 143 9.39 2.63 -3.22
C MET A 143 9.65 4.14 -3.18
N GLU A 144 10.53 4.61 -4.06
CA GLU A 144 10.78 6.02 -4.34
C GLU A 144 10.25 6.36 -5.75
N TYR A 145 9.56 7.49 -5.84
CA TYR A 145 9.16 8.12 -7.09
C TYR A 145 9.95 9.41 -7.25
N ARG A 146 10.54 9.63 -8.42
CA ARG A 146 11.41 10.79 -8.67
C ARG A 146 10.71 11.82 -9.55
N ASP A 147 11.16 13.06 -9.42
CA ASP A 147 10.67 14.16 -10.24
C ASP A 147 10.86 13.87 -11.74
N GLY A 148 9.84 14.20 -12.54
CA GLY A 148 9.80 13.92 -13.99
C GLY A 148 9.50 12.48 -14.40
N GLU A 149 9.37 11.53 -13.45
CA GLU A 149 8.97 10.14 -13.74
C GLU A 149 7.45 9.95 -13.55
N SER A 150 6.85 8.95 -14.19
CA SER A 150 5.40 8.72 -14.15
C SER A 150 4.87 8.18 -12.82
N ALA A 151 5.74 7.81 -11.87
CA ALA A 151 5.38 7.16 -10.62
C ALA A 151 4.61 5.84 -10.82
N LEU A 152 3.67 5.52 -9.92
CA LEU A 152 2.79 4.35 -10.01
C LEU A 152 1.42 4.77 -10.56
N ASP A 153 1.11 4.33 -11.77
CA ASP A 153 -0.13 4.65 -12.47
C ASP A 153 -1.26 3.66 -12.10
N TRP A 154 -2.46 3.88 -12.61
CA TRP A 154 -3.65 3.06 -12.30
C TRP A 154 -3.39 1.56 -12.52
N HIS A 155 -3.77 0.77 -11.51
CA HIS A 155 -3.72 -0.67 -11.57
C HIS A 155 -4.63 -1.28 -10.50
N PHE A 156 -4.92 -2.56 -10.65
CA PHE A 156 -5.42 -3.39 -9.57
C PHE A 156 -4.27 -4.14 -8.91
N ASP A 157 -4.23 -4.07 -7.58
CA ASP A 157 -3.34 -4.94 -6.80
C ASP A 157 -3.73 -6.41 -6.99
N ARG A 158 -2.70 -7.27 -7.01
CA ARG A 158 -2.86 -8.72 -7.02
C ARG A 158 -2.94 -9.30 -5.61
N SER A 159 -2.54 -8.53 -4.60
CA SER A 159 -2.72 -8.86 -3.19
C SER A 159 -4.19 -8.72 -2.80
N GLU A 160 -4.60 -9.47 -1.78
CA GLU A 160 -5.94 -9.31 -1.18
C GLU A 160 -6.09 -7.94 -0.50
N PHE A 161 -4.99 -7.42 0.05
CA PHE A 161 -4.88 -6.09 0.62
C PHE A 161 -3.42 -5.64 0.62
N THR A 162 -3.23 -4.33 0.77
CA THR A 162 -1.91 -3.70 0.82
C THR A 162 -1.86 -2.71 1.98
N ILE A 163 -0.68 -2.59 2.60
CA ILE A 163 -0.42 -1.61 3.66
C ILE A 163 0.66 -0.67 3.14
N THR A 164 0.42 0.62 3.23
CA THR A 164 1.38 1.64 2.80
C THR A 164 1.76 2.53 3.96
N LEU A 165 3.06 2.70 4.18
CA LEU A 165 3.61 3.68 5.13
C LEU A 165 4.19 4.85 4.33
N LEU A 166 3.58 6.02 4.45
CA LEU A 166 4.12 7.23 3.83
C LEU A 166 5.34 7.72 4.64
N LEU A 167 6.53 7.58 4.08
CA LEU A 167 7.78 8.04 4.71
C LEU A 167 8.10 9.50 4.39
N GLN A 168 7.78 9.93 3.17
CA GLN A 168 8.01 11.28 2.71
C GLN A 168 6.98 11.65 1.66
N ALA A 169 6.21 12.70 1.91
CA ALA A 169 5.33 13.31 0.92
C ALA A 169 6.15 14.14 -0.09
N ALA A 170 5.69 14.19 -1.33
CA ALA A 170 6.19 15.16 -2.30
C ALA A 170 5.67 16.58 -1.95
N GLU A 171 6.40 17.61 -2.38
CA GLU A 171 5.96 19.01 -2.22
C GLU A 171 4.77 19.33 -3.15
N SER A 172 4.75 18.70 -4.32
CA SER A 172 3.69 18.78 -5.32
C SER A 172 3.62 17.48 -6.11
N GLY A 173 2.43 17.12 -6.61
CA GLY A 173 2.18 15.82 -7.23
C GLY A 173 2.23 14.66 -6.23
N GLY A 174 2.35 13.43 -6.73
CA GLY A 174 2.45 12.23 -5.88
C GLY A 174 1.23 11.94 -5.00
N ALA A 175 0.07 12.51 -5.35
CA ALA A 175 -1.18 12.26 -4.62
C ALA A 175 -1.57 10.79 -4.79
N PHE A 176 -1.84 10.11 -3.67
CA PHE A 176 -2.41 8.77 -3.70
C PHE A 176 -3.88 8.85 -4.12
N GLN A 177 -4.19 8.25 -5.26
CA GLN A 177 -5.54 8.20 -5.80
C GLN A 177 -6.06 6.77 -5.77
N TYR A 178 -7.32 6.62 -5.42
CA TYR A 178 -8.02 5.35 -5.48
C TYR A 178 -9.48 5.56 -5.85
N ARG A 179 -10.12 4.49 -6.30
CA ARG A 179 -11.57 4.42 -6.50
C ARG A 179 -12.07 3.12 -5.90
N ALA A 180 -13.00 3.24 -4.96
CA ALA A 180 -13.64 2.08 -4.35
C ALA A 180 -14.67 1.48 -5.30
N GLU A 181 -14.89 0.17 -5.19
CA GLU A 181 -16.00 -0.55 -5.86
C GLU A 181 -16.04 -0.43 -7.39
N VAL A 182 -14.89 -0.13 -8.04
CA VAL A 182 -14.80 -0.07 -9.50
C VAL A 182 -15.07 -1.43 -10.14
N ARG A 183 -14.85 -2.54 -9.42
CA ARG A 183 -15.18 -3.91 -9.85
C ARG A 183 -15.71 -4.75 -8.69
N GLY A 184 -16.56 -5.71 -9.00
CA GLY A 184 -17.07 -6.71 -8.05
C GLY A 184 -16.59 -8.14 -8.38
N PRO A 185 -16.82 -9.11 -7.48
CA PRO A 185 -16.43 -10.51 -7.70
C PRO A 185 -17.03 -11.16 -8.95
N HIS A 186 -18.18 -10.64 -9.41
CA HIS A 186 -18.92 -11.17 -10.56
C HIS A 186 -19.18 -10.12 -11.64
N ASP A 187 -18.71 -8.89 -11.43
CA ASP A 187 -18.90 -7.81 -12.37
C ASP A 187 -17.58 -7.05 -12.57
N PRO A 188 -16.90 -7.25 -13.71
CA PRO A 188 -15.64 -6.60 -13.96
C PRO A 188 -15.78 -5.09 -14.27
N ASN A 189 -17.00 -4.60 -14.56
CA ASN A 189 -17.29 -3.16 -14.73
C ASN A 189 -16.33 -2.42 -15.68
N TYR A 190 -16.04 -3.02 -16.84
CA TYR A 190 -15.05 -2.50 -17.77
C TYR A 190 -15.31 -1.07 -18.27
N ASP A 191 -16.58 -0.67 -18.39
CA ASP A 191 -16.95 0.69 -18.79
C ASP A 191 -16.61 1.72 -17.70
N VAL A 192 -16.79 1.37 -16.42
CA VAL A 192 -16.40 2.22 -15.28
C VAL A 192 -14.87 2.35 -15.25
N VAL A 193 -14.15 1.25 -15.47
CA VAL A 193 -12.69 1.29 -15.58
C VAL A 193 -12.24 2.24 -16.70
N ALA A 194 -12.89 2.18 -17.86
CA ALA A 194 -12.61 3.10 -18.96
C ALA A 194 -12.84 4.57 -18.58
N GLN A 195 -13.92 4.87 -17.83
CA GLN A 195 -14.22 6.23 -17.36
C GLN A 195 -13.17 6.74 -16.37
N VAL A 196 -12.74 5.90 -15.42
CA VAL A 196 -11.67 6.23 -14.47
C VAL A 196 -10.37 6.56 -15.21
N LEU A 197 -9.99 5.73 -16.19
CA LEU A 197 -8.78 5.96 -17.00
C LEU A 197 -8.84 7.22 -17.85
N ALA A 198 -10.05 7.64 -18.23
CA ALA A 198 -10.28 8.88 -18.97
C ALA A 198 -10.41 10.12 -18.05
N GLY A 199 -10.45 9.94 -16.73
CA GLY A 199 -10.71 11.00 -15.75
C GLY A 199 -12.14 11.56 -15.83
N GLN A 200 -13.12 10.68 -16.10
CA GLN A 200 -14.53 11.02 -16.36
C GLN A 200 -15.51 10.41 -15.35
N ASP A 201 -14.99 9.93 -14.22
CA ASP A 201 -15.75 9.23 -13.18
C ASP A 201 -16.33 10.16 -12.08
#